data_AF-G9ZYF5-F1
#
_entry.id   AF-G9ZYF5-F1
#
_cell.length_a   1.000
_cell.length_b   1.000
_cell.length_c   1.000
_cell.angle_alpha   90.00
_cell.angle_beta   90.00
_cell.angle_gamma   90.00
#
_symmetry.space_group_name_H-M   'P 1'
#
loop_
_entity.id
_entity.type
_entity.pdbx_description
1 polymer ?
#
loop_
_entity_poly.entity_id
_entity_poly.type
_entity_poly.pdbx_seq_one_letter_code
_entity_poly.pdbx_strand_id
1 'polypeptide(L)'
;MRRLYPADWNAISHAVRFGRAGGHCEYCGKPHGARIVQLRDGRWTSGDGQWHDRRGKPARAPDMLAYGEAKAWRRPVVLACCHIRHDPRESDPRVLVAACGACHLRLDREWHRRQRWINWRSRYAIGDLLEGLYETLRLPEPRRARRRLRAA
;
A
#
# COMPACT_ATOMS: atom_id res chain seq x y z
N MET A 1 1.62 4.12 17.08
CA MET A 1 0.63 4.00 15.98
C MET A 1 -0.72 3.41 16.41
N ARG A 2 -0.80 2.55 17.44
CA ARG A 2 -2.09 1.98 17.94
C ARG A 2 -3.15 2.97 18.45
N ARG A 3 -2.78 4.22 18.76
CA ARG A 3 -3.69 5.22 19.35
C ARG A 3 -4.66 5.88 18.37
N LEU A 4 -4.40 5.78 17.06
CA LEU A 4 -5.23 6.43 16.03
C LEU A 4 -6.30 5.51 15.43
N TYR A 5 -6.24 4.21 15.74
CA TYR A 5 -7.17 3.22 15.25
C TYR A 5 -8.31 3.02 16.24
N PRO A 6 -9.53 2.74 15.75
CA PRO A 6 -10.65 2.41 16.61
C PRO A 6 -10.42 1.05 17.29
N ALA A 7 -11.15 0.81 18.39
CA ALA A 7 -10.99 -0.41 19.19
C ALA A 7 -11.26 -1.70 18.39
N ASP A 8 -12.14 -1.63 17.41
CA ASP A 8 -12.56 -2.73 16.52
C ASP A 8 -11.68 -2.89 15.28
N TRP A 9 -10.51 -2.23 15.21
CA TRP A 9 -9.61 -2.27 14.05
C TRP A 9 -9.28 -3.68 13.55
N ASN A 10 -9.11 -4.65 14.46
CA ASN A 10 -8.85 -6.04 14.08
C ASN A 10 -10.00 -6.64 13.25
N ALA A 11 -11.24 -6.35 13.63
CA ALA A 11 -12.44 -6.81 12.91
C ALA A 11 -12.54 -6.11 11.55
N ILE A 12 -12.35 -4.79 11.50
CA ILE A 12 -12.34 -4.01 10.24
C ILE A 12 -11.28 -4.55 9.27
N SER A 13 -10.04 -4.70 9.76
CA SER A 13 -8.92 -5.21 8.99
C SER A 13 -9.14 -6.63 8.50
N HIS A 14 -9.77 -7.49 9.31
CA HIS A 14 -10.14 -8.85 8.91
C HIS A 14 -11.23 -8.84 7.84
N ALA A 15 -12.29 -8.05 8.02
CA ALA A 15 -13.38 -7.90 7.07
C ALA A 15 -12.90 -7.41 5.70
N VAL A 16 -11.93 -6.48 5.66
CA VAL A 16 -11.30 -6.03 4.42
C VAL A 16 -10.46 -7.12 3.78
N ARG A 17 -9.54 -7.75 4.52
CA ARG A 17 -8.55 -8.70 3.96
C ARG A 17 -9.13 -10.05 3.58
N PHE A 18 -10.04 -10.58 4.40
CA PHE A 18 -10.53 -11.96 4.25
C PHE A 18 -12.03 -12.03 3.94
N GLY A 19 -12.78 -10.98 4.26
CA GLY A 19 -14.17 -10.84 3.83
C GLY A 19 -14.25 -10.34 2.39
N ARG A 20 -14.12 -9.02 2.18
CA ARG A 20 -14.27 -8.39 0.86
C ARG A 20 -13.24 -8.88 -0.15
N ALA A 21 -11.97 -8.88 0.23
CA ALA A 21 -10.90 -9.25 -0.68
C ALA A 21 -10.70 -10.77 -0.82
N GLY A 22 -11.43 -11.58 -0.04
CA GLY A 22 -11.37 -13.04 -0.09
C GLY A 22 -9.96 -13.60 0.13
N GLY A 23 -9.10 -12.92 0.89
CA GLY A 23 -7.71 -13.34 1.10
C GLY A 23 -6.78 -13.09 -0.09
N HIS A 24 -7.16 -12.24 -1.05
CA HIS A 24 -6.34 -11.89 -2.21
C HIS A 24 -5.97 -10.41 -2.20
N CYS A 25 -4.80 -10.07 -2.74
CA CYS A 25 -4.43 -8.67 -2.95
C CYS A 25 -5.37 -8.01 -3.96
N GLU A 26 -6.06 -6.93 -3.59
CA GLU A 26 -7.02 -6.23 -4.47
C GLU A 26 -6.36 -5.55 -5.68
N TYR A 27 -5.03 -5.42 -5.69
CA TYR A 27 -4.28 -4.84 -6.83
C TYR A 27 -3.67 -5.86 -7.78
N CYS A 28 -3.26 -7.04 -7.29
CA CYS A 28 -2.48 -7.98 -8.10
C CYS A 28 -2.88 -9.44 -7.93
N GLY A 29 -3.90 -9.73 -7.13
CA GLY A 29 -4.46 -11.08 -6.99
C GLY A 29 -3.62 -12.06 -6.17
N LYS A 30 -2.45 -11.67 -5.65
CA LYS A 30 -1.62 -12.58 -4.83
C LYS A 30 -2.41 -13.11 -3.63
N PRO A 31 -2.53 -14.44 -3.45
CA PRO A 31 -3.24 -15.02 -2.33
C PRO A 31 -2.42 -14.91 -1.04
N HIS A 32 -3.09 -14.65 0.08
CA HIS A 32 -2.49 -14.63 1.40
C HIS A 32 -1.91 -16.00 1.77
N GLY A 33 -0.75 -16.01 2.43
CA GLY A 33 -0.07 -17.23 2.88
C GLY A 33 0.65 -18.00 1.76
N ALA A 34 0.32 -17.75 0.49
CA ALA A 34 0.94 -18.45 -0.63
C ALA A 34 2.44 -18.12 -0.73
N ARG A 35 3.24 -19.16 -0.97
CA ARG A 35 4.68 -19.03 -1.22
C ARG A 35 4.88 -18.73 -2.70
N ILE A 36 5.15 -17.47 -3.04
CA ILE A 36 5.34 -17.06 -4.44
C ILE A 36 6.81 -16.82 -4.76
N VAL A 37 7.19 -17.05 -6.02
CA VAL A 37 8.43 -16.49 -6.56
C VAL A 37 8.08 -15.15 -7.19
N GLN A 38 8.81 -14.10 -6.81
CA GLN A 38 8.60 -12.76 -7.35
C GLN A 38 9.93 -12.18 -7.85
N LEU A 39 9.96 -11.76 -9.11
CA LEU A 39 11.09 -11.09 -9.74
C LEU A 39 11.21 -9.64 -9.28
N ARG A 40 12.40 -9.06 -9.49
CA ARG A 40 12.68 -7.64 -9.23
C ARG A 40 11.83 -6.69 -10.08
N ASP A 41 11.49 -7.09 -11.31
CA ASP A 41 10.61 -6.32 -12.21
C ASP A 41 9.12 -6.37 -11.77
N GLY A 42 8.79 -7.22 -10.81
CA GLY A 42 7.46 -7.37 -10.22
C GLY A 42 6.63 -8.52 -10.79
N ARG A 43 7.11 -9.25 -11.80
CA ARG A 43 6.47 -10.49 -12.24
C ARG A 43 6.52 -11.55 -11.15
N TRP A 44 5.54 -12.43 -11.09
CA TRP A 44 5.45 -13.45 -10.05
C TRP A 44 4.69 -14.70 -10.52
N THR A 45 4.90 -15.81 -9.80
CA THR A 45 4.20 -17.09 -10.02
C THR A 45 3.91 -17.77 -8.68
N SER A 46 2.81 -18.52 -8.62
CA SER A 46 2.46 -19.44 -7.52
C SER A 46 3.32 -20.71 -7.52
N GLY A 47 3.99 -21.02 -8.63
CA GLY A 47 4.66 -22.30 -8.87
C GLY A 47 3.82 -23.30 -9.69
N ASP A 48 2.67 -22.86 -10.20
CA ASP A 48 1.78 -23.54 -11.16
C ASP A 48 2.28 -23.44 -12.61
N GLY A 49 3.39 -22.75 -12.85
CA GLY A 49 3.92 -22.46 -14.19
C GLY A 49 3.27 -21.25 -14.86
N GLN A 50 2.23 -20.65 -14.29
CA GLN A 50 1.65 -19.41 -14.77
C GLN A 50 2.40 -18.22 -14.20
N TRP A 51 2.72 -17.27 -15.08
CA TRP A 51 3.41 -16.04 -14.72
C TRP A 51 2.45 -14.87 -14.83
N HIS A 52 2.52 -13.98 -13.84
CA HIS A 52 1.72 -12.77 -13.74
C HIS A 52 2.64 -11.55 -13.66
N ASP A 53 2.19 -10.41 -14.18
CA ASP A 53 2.85 -9.12 -14.01
C ASP A 53 2.58 -8.53 -12.62
N ARG A 54 3.10 -7.32 -12.38
CA ARG A 54 2.91 -6.58 -11.13
C ARG A 54 1.45 -6.24 -10.80
N ARG A 55 0.54 -6.31 -11.78
CA ARG A 55 -0.90 -6.07 -11.69
C ARG A 55 -1.72 -7.38 -11.65
N GLY A 56 -1.06 -8.55 -11.69
CA GLY A 56 -1.73 -9.84 -11.70
C GLY A 56 -2.15 -10.34 -13.09
N LYS A 57 -1.83 -9.61 -14.16
CA LYS A 57 -2.18 -10.03 -15.53
C LYS A 57 -1.20 -11.07 -16.04
N PRO A 58 -1.60 -12.00 -16.93
CA PRO A 58 -0.68 -12.96 -17.53
C PRO A 58 0.55 -12.29 -18.13
N ALA A 59 1.72 -12.87 -17.89
CA ALA A 59 3.02 -12.36 -18.34
C ALA A 59 3.90 -13.51 -18.81
N ARG A 60 4.90 -13.18 -19.64
CA ARG A 60 5.90 -14.16 -20.08
C ARG A 60 6.76 -14.60 -18.90
N ALA A 61 7.12 -15.89 -18.90
CA ALA A 61 8.14 -16.42 -17.99
C ALA A 61 9.48 -15.66 -18.13
N PRO A 62 10.25 -15.52 -17.06
CA PRO A 62 11.61 -15.01 -17.12
C PRO A 62 12.57 -16.02 -17.76
N ASP A 63 13.80 -15.57 -18.01
CA ASP A 63 14.91 -16.48 -18.24
C ASP A 63 15.29 -17.26 -16.97
N MET A 64 16.14 -18.26 -17.13
CA MET A 64 16.55 -19.17 -16.06
C MET A 64 17.35 -18.45 -14.95
N LEU A 65 18.14 -17.43 -15.30
CA LEU A 65 18.94 -16.65 -14.35
C LEU A 65 18.04 -15.85 -13.41
N ALA A 66 17.13 -15.05 -13.98
CA ALA A 66 16.17 -14.26 -13.23
C ALA A 66 15.24 -15.14 -12.39
N TYR A 67 14.86 -16.33 -12.88
CA TYR A 67 14.11 -17.30 -12.07
C TYR A 67 14.93 -17.82 -10.89
N GLY A 68 16.18 -18.23 -11.12
CA GLY A 68 17.07 -18.77 -10.09
C GLY A 68 17.30 -17.77 -8.95
N GLU A 69 17.62 -16.52 -9.28
CA GLU A 69 17.79 -15.44 -8.31
C GLU A 69 16.53 -15.21 -7.46
N ALA A 70 15.36 -15.13 -8.10
CA ALA A 70 14.11 -14.86 -7.40
C ALA A 70 13.65 -16.05 -6.55
N LYS A 71 13.90 -17.28 -7.00
CA LYS A 71 13.49 -18.51 -6.30
C LYS A 71 14.19 -18.65 -4.94
N ALA A 72 15.43 -18.18 -4.81
CA ALA A 72 16.16 -18.16 -3.54
C ALA A 72 15.44 -17.33 -2.44
N TRP A 73 14.65 -16.33 -2.84
CA TRP A 73 13.97 -15.40 -1.92
C TRP A 73 12.46 -15.64 -1.80
N ARG A 74 12.01 -16.88 -2.01
CA ARG A 74 10.58 -17.27 -1.93
C ARG A 74 10.02 -17.04 -0.52
N ARG A 75 9.17 -16.03 -0.36
CA ARG A 75 8.52 -15.65 0.92
C ARG A 75 7.00 -15.81 0.84
N PRO A 76 6.34 -16.09 1.98
CA PRO A 76 4.87 -16.08 2.02
C PRO A 76 4.33 -14.68 1.77
N VAL A 77 3.22 -14.59 1.04
CA VAL A 77 2.50 -13.34 0.83
C VAL A 77 1.74 -12.99 2.10
N VAL A 78 2.08 -11.85 2.71
CA VAL A 78 1.31 -11.28 3.81
C VAL A 78 0.47 -10.13 3.28
N LEU A 79 -0.84 -10.17 3.57
CA LEU A 79 -1.76 -9.08 3.25
C LEU A 79 -1.88 -8.15 4.44
N ALA A 80 -1.77 -6.85 4.16
CA ALA A 80 -2.03 -5.77 5.07
C ALA A 80 -3.33 -5.05 4.68
N CYS A 81 -4.01 -4.48 5.67
CA CYS A 81 -5.07 -3.52 5.45
C CYS A 81 -4.43 -2.13 5.37
N CYS A 82 -4.58 -1.46 4.23
CA CYS A 82 -3.86 -0.23 3.90
C CYS A 82 -4.85 0.92 3.70
N HIS A 83 -4.47 2.12 4.13
CA HIS A 83 -5.26 3.33 3.93
C HIS A 83 -4.92 3.93 2.56
N ILE A 84 -5.90 4.04 1.66
CA ILE A 84 -5.68 4.58 0.30
C ILE A 84 -5.18 6.03 0.35
N ARG A 85 -5.63 6.78 1.36
CA ARG A 85 -5.32 8.20 1.55
C ARG A 85 -4.26 8.47 2.63
N HIS A 86 -3.57 7.42 3.09
CA HIS A 86 -2.51 7.51 4.09
C HIS A 86 -2.93 8.14 5.44
N ASP A 87 -4.23 8.29 5.70
CA ASP A 87 -4.77 8.79 6.97
C ASP A 87 -5.16 7.62 7.89
N PRO A 88 -4.42 7.39 8.99
CA PRO A 88 -4.74 6.32 9.94
C PRO A 88 -6.03 6.55 10.73
N ARG A 89 -6.63 7.75 10.68
CA ARG A 89 -7.87 8.08 11.38
C ARG A 89 -9.11 7.62 10.62
N GLU A 90 -8.98 7.35 9.32
CA GLU A 90 -10.09 6.93 8.49
C GLU A 90 -10.23 5.41 8.46
N SER A 91 -11.21 4.88 9.19
CA SER A 91 -11.44 3.43 9.27
C SER A 91 -12.63 2.94 8.44
N ASP A 92 -13.20 3.79 7.58
CA ASP A 92 -14.28 3.38 6.68
C ASP A 92 -13.75 2.29 5.70
N PRO A 93 -14.36 1.09 5.65
CA PRO A 93 -13.91 0.01 4.78
C PRO A 93 -13.74 0.42 3.31
N ARG A 94 -14.49 1.41 2.82
CA ARG A 94 -14.42 1.90 1.42
C ARG A 94 -13.11 2.63 1.10
N VAL A 95 -12.39 3.10 2.11
CA VAL A 95 -11.11 3.82 1.96
C VAL A 95 -9.91 2.95 2.34
N LEU A 96 -10.19 1.71 2.74
CA LEU A 96 -9.22 0.69 3.07
C LEU A 96 -9.08 -0.29 1.92
N VAL A 97 -7.89 -0.87 1.76
CA VAL A 97 -7.59 -1.86 0.72
C VAL A 97 -6.76 -3.00 1.30
N ALA A 98 -7.02 -4.23 0.86
CA ALA A 98 -6.18 -5.39 1.14
C ALA A 98 -5.03 -5.44 0.13
N ALA A 99 -3.81 -5.15 0.58
CA ALA A 99 -2.63 -5.13 -0.29
C ALA A 99 -1.54 -6.08 0.21
N CYS A 100 -0.87 -6.78 -0.71
CA CYS A 100 0.37 -7.48 -0.42
C CYS A 100 1.51 -6.50 -0.17
N GLY A 101 2.58 -6.92 0.50
CA GLY A 101 3.73 -6.04 0.83
C GLY A 101 4.28 -5.23 -0.35
N ALA A 102 4.38 -5.83 -1.54
CA ALA A 102 4.85 -5.12 -2.74
C ALA A 102 3.86 -4.04 -3.24
N CYS A 103 2.55 -4.31 -3.17
CA CYS A 103 1.55 -3.32 -3.58
C CYS A 103 1.35 -2.23 -2.52
N HIS A 104 1.45 -2.59 -1.23
CA HIS A 104 1.44 -1.65 -0.13
C HIS A 104 2.57 -0.63 -0.25
N LEU A 105 3.82 -1.07 -0.45
CA LEU A 105 4.96 -0.18 -0.64
C LEU A 105 4.82 0.74 -1.87
N ARG A 106 4.10 0.29 -2.90
CA ARG A 106 3.83 1.11 -4.08
C ARG A 106 2.80 2.19 -3.79
N LEU A 107 1.72 1.83 -3.11
CA LEU A 107 0.69 2.77 -2.66
C LEU A 107 1.29 3.87 -1.78
N ASP A 108 2.22 3.52 -0.90
CA ASP A 108 2.85 4.47 0.02
C ASP A 108 4.03 5.24 -0.59
N ARG A 109 4.43 4.95 -1.83
CA ARG A 109 5.70 5.45 -2.40
C ARG A 109 5.79 6.97 -2.37
N GLU A 110 4.75 7.65 -2.85
CA GLU A 110 4.72 9.12 -2.93
C GLU A 110 4.62 9.74 -1.54
N TRP A 111 3.77 9.17 -0.68
CA TRP A 111 3.66 9.56 0.72
C TRP A 111 5.00 9.45 1.45
N HIS A 112 5.67 8.30 1.36
CA HIS A 112 7.00 8.10 1.95
C HIS A 112 8.07 8.99 1.33
N ARG A 113 7.99 9.33 0.04
CA ARG A 113 8.89 10.32 -0.57
C ARG A 113 8.68 11.71 0.06
N ARG A 114 7.43 12.16 0.17
CA ARG A 114 7.07 13.44 0.82
C ARG A 114 7.49 13.45 2.28
N GLN A 115 7.14 12.44 3.07
CA GLN A 115 7.50 12.36 4.48
C GLN A 115 9.01 12.33 4.70
N ARG A 116 9.78 11.64 3.85
CA ARG A 116 11.26 11.68 3.90
C ARG A 116 11.80 13.08 3.63
N TRP A 117 11.26 13.78 2.63
CA TRP A 117 11.64 15.15 2.33
C TRP A 117 11.34 16.08 3.52
N ILE A 118 10.13 15.99 4.10
CA ILE A 118 9.74 16.79 5.27
C ILE A 118 10.65 16.46 6.47
N ASN A 119 10.85 15.18 6.77
CA ASN A 119 11.70 14.73 7.88
C ASN A 119 13.12 15.25 7.77
N TRP A 120 13.69 15.22 6.56
CA TRP A 120 15.02 15.72 6.32
C TRP A 120 15.10 17.24 6.53
N ARG A 121 14.14 18.02 6.00
CA ARG A 121 14.12 19.49 6.14
C ARG A 121 13.76 19.98 7.55
N SER A 122 12.92 19.24 8.27
CA SER A 122 12.51 19.56 9.65
C SER A 122 13.68 19.58 10.64
N ARG A 123 14.84 19.04 10.25
CA ARG A 123 16.08 19.11 11.03
C ARG A 123 16.71 20.51 11.02
N TYR A 124 16.37 21.33 10.04
CA TYR A 124 17.00 22.64 9.79
C TYR A 124 16.04 23.80 10.04
N ALA A 125 14.73 23.61 9.85
CA ALA A 125 13.72 24.65 10.03
C ALA A 125 12.37 24.05 10.46
N ILE A 126 11.51 24.89 11.05
CA ILE A 126 10.13 24.52 11.43
C ILE A 126 9.18 24.44 10.22
N GLY A 127 9.55 25.06 9.10
CA GLY A 127 8.76 25.13 7.88
C GLY A 127 9.58 25.63 6.70
N ASP A 128 8.91 25.74 5.56
CA ASP A 128 9.42 26.35 4.35
C ASP A 128 8.68 27.67 4.09
N LEU A 129 9.37 28.67 3.54
CA LEU A 129 8.76 29.97 3.26
C LEU A 129 7.60 29.86 2.26
N LEU A 130 7.67 28.92 1.30
CA LEU A 130 6.67 28.75 0.25
C LEU A 130 5.63 27.68 0.61
N GLU A 131 6.05 26.58 1.23
CA GLU A 131 5.15 25.45 1.53
C GLU A 131 4.50 25.55 2.94
N GLY A 132 4.97 26.47 3.79
CA GLY A 132 4.48 26.65 5.16
C GLY A 132 5.10 25.70 6.18
N LEU A 133 4.43 25.52 7.32
CA LEU A 133 4.95 24.72 8.44
C LEU A 133 5.04 23.23 8.10
N TYR A 134 6.15 22.58 8.45
CA TYR A 134 6.30 21.14 8.19
C TYR A 134 5.30 20.29 8.97
N GLU A 135 4.83 20.77 10.13
CA GLU A 135 3.79 20.10 10.91
C GLU A 135 2.48 19.94 10.11
N THR A 136 2.03 20.99 9.41
CA THR A 136 0.80 20.92 8.61
C THR A 136 1.00 20.05 7.37
N LEU A 137 2.18 20.09 6.76
CA LEU A 137 2.50 19.29 5.57
C LEU A 137 2.63 17.78 5.83
N ARG A 138 2.82 17.37 7.10
CA ARG A 138 2.90 15.97 7.53
C ARG A 138 1.54 15.28 7.56
N LEU A 139 0.45 16.03 7.62
CA LEU A 139 -0.89 15.48 7.63
C LEU A 139 -1.31 15.13 6.18
N PRO A 140 -2.01 14.00 5.97
CA PRO A 140 -2.68 13.75 4.70
C PRO A 140 -3.69 14.88 4.46
N GLU A 141 -3.84 15.35 3.22
CA GLU A 141 -4.86 16.38 2.91
C GLU A 141 -6.21 15.91 3.44
N PRO A 142 -6.88 16.69 4.31
CA PRO A 142 -8.21 16.33 4.78
C PRO A 142 -9.13 16.21 3.58
N ARG A 143 -10.22 15.43 3.71
CA ARG A 143 -11.34 15.52 2.75
C ARG A 143 -11.64 17.00 2.56
N ARG A 144 -11.33 17.55 1.38
CA ARG A 144 -11.94 18.81 0.97
C ARG A 144 -13.42 18.49 0.93
N ALA A 145 -14.14 18.79 2.02
CA ALA A 145 -15.58 18.88 1.98
C ALA A 145 -15.82 19.77 0.77
N ARG A 146 -16.44 19.20 -0.28
CA ARG A 146 -16.85 20.00 -1.43
C ARG A 146 -17.69 21.11 -0.82
N ARG A 147 -17.11 22.30 -0.64
CA ARG A 147 -17.87 23.52 -0.35
C ARG A 147 -18.76 23.61 -1.57
N ARG A 148 -19.99 23.11 -1.44
CA ARG A 148 -21.07 23.48 -2.33
C ARG A 148 -21.14 24.99 -2.12
N LEU A 149 -20.52 25.74 -3.02
CA LEU A 149 -20.88 27.13 -3.24
C LEU A 149 -22.36 27.04 -3.62
N ARG A 150 -23.23 27.17 -2.62
CA ARG A 150 -24.61 27.52 -2.86
C ARG A 150 -24.52 28.96 -3.37
N ALA A 151 -24.54 29.11 -4.68
CA ALA A 151 -24.88 30.38 -5.30
C ALA A 151 -26.31 30.69 -4.84
N ALA A 152 -26.45 31.82 -4.14
CA ALA A 152 -27.72 32.51 -3.95
C ALA A 152 -27.93 33.42 -5.16
#